data_AF-A0A3A9UV35-F1
#
_entry.id   AF-A0A3A9UV35-F1
#
_cell.length_a   1.000
_cell.length_b   1.000
_cell.length_c   1.000
_cell.angle_alpha   90.00
_cell.angle_beta   90.00
_cell.angle_gamma   90.00
#
_symmetry.space_group_name_H-M   'P 1'
#
loop_
_entity.id
_entity.type
_entity.pdbx_description
1 polymer ?
#
loop_
_entity_poly.entity_id
_entity_poly.type
_entity_poly.pdbx_seq_one_letter_code
_entity_poly.pdbx_strand_id
1 'polypeptide(L)'
;MICFFVKGQTIDTKWYSEIVSNGVVIQNSFPKGGPYTGFTKKHYNYSYLVFFTRVINETGNPFELNVNFSADSIAIPNSPNTFVKLFLPPDTMTLDKQNLFSYGVTELESFDKSTRFQRIINPKEDCLFYVVAIFYQTRADARNQHRGGNRAELVLKGQELFYRMSPQIDFLSCGYINFNKGH
;
A
#
# COMPACT_ATOMS: atom_id res chain seq x y z
N MET A 1 25.31 -35.83 -8.78
CA MET A 1 24.04 -35.11 -8.56
C MET A 1 24.31 -33.65 -8.85
N ILE A 2 24.00 -33.21 -10.07
CA ILE A 2 24.26 -31.84 -10.55
C ILE A 2 23.08 -30.99 -10.10
N CYS A 3 23.30 -30.16 -9.08
CA CYS A 3 22.30 -29.20 -8.61
C CYS A 3 22.39 -27.97 -9.52
N PHE A 4 21.42 -27.81 -10.41
CA PHE A 4 21.27 -26.58 -11.18
C PHE A 4 20.71 -25.50 -10.24
N PHE A 5 21.55 -24.59 -9.77
CA PHE A 5 21.07 -23.26 -9.42
C PHE A 5 20.64 -22.58 -10.72
N VAL A 6 19.36 -22.68 -11.04
CA VAL A 6 18.74 -21.73 -11.97
C VAL A 6 18.88 -20.37 -11.29
N LYS A 7 19.81 -19.54 -11.78
CA LYS A 7 19.75 -18.09 -11.58
C LYS A 7 18.38 -17.67 -12.10
N GLY A 8 17.42 -17.58 -11.19
CA GLY A 8 16.11 -17.00 -11.49
C GLY A 8 16.36 -15.64 -12.12
N GLN A 9 15.71 -15.37 -13.24
CA GLN A 9 15.66 -14.03 -13.82
C GLN A 9 15.40 -13.05 -12.67
N THR A 10 16.38 -12.21 -12.37
CA THR A 10 16.15 -11.04 -11.53
C THR A 10 15.14 -10.20 -12.29
N ILE A 11 13.87 -10.28 -11.89
CA ILE A 11 12.85 -9.33 -12.33
C ILE A 11 13.35 -7.98 -11.82
N ASP A 12 13.94 -7.19 -12.71
CA ASP A 12 14.38 -5.84 -12.40
C ASP A 12 13.14 -5.01 -12.06
N THR A 13 12.84 -4.96 -10.76
CA THR A 13 11.65 -4.31 -10.24
C THR A 13 11.97 -2.83 -10.11
N LYS A 14 11.42 -2.02 -11.01
CA LYS A 14 11.53 -0.57 -10.88
C LYS A 14 10.61 -0.07 -9.76
N TRP A 15 11.21 0.42 -8.69
CA TRP A 15 10.52 1.05 -7.57
C TRP A 15 10.19 2.52 -7.87
N TYR A 16 9.07 2.99 -7.33
CA TYR A 16 8.72 4.40 -7.37
C TYR A 16 9.58 5.18 -6.36
N SER A 17 9.67 4.68 -5.14
CA SER A 17 10.56 5.21 -4.11
C SER A 17 11.18 4.06 -3.31
N GLU A 18 12.36 4.33 -2.80
CA GLU A 18 13.10 3.48 -1.88
C GLU A 18 13.68 4.35 -0.79
N ILE A 19 13.50 3.93 0.47
CA ILE A 19 14.04 4.62 1.64
C ILE A 19 14.77 3.59 2.49
N VAL A 20 15.96 3.96 2.96
CA VAL A 20 16.73 3.18 3.93
C VAL A 20 16.81 3.98 5.22
N SER A 21 16.40 3.38 6.34
CA SER A 21 16.46 4.00 7.66
C SER A 21 16.74 2.94 8.73
N ASN A 22 17.85 3.08 9.46
CA ASN A 22 18.25 2.20 10.56
C ASN A 22 18.22 0.70 10.21
N GLY A 23 18.67 0.33 8.99
CA GLY A 23 18.67 -1.05 8.52
C GLY A 23 17.29 -1.61 8.17
N VAL A 24 16.28 -0.75 8.03
CA VAL A 24 15.00 -1.09 7.40
C VAL A 24 14.97 -0.46 6.01
N VAL A 25 14.73 -1.27 4.98
CA VAL A 25 14.54 -0.79 3.60
C VAL A 25 13.05 -0.86 3.27
N ILE A 26 12.49 0.24 2.79
CA ILE A 26 11.10 0.32 2.34
C ILE A 26 11.09 0.70 0.87
N GLN A 27 10.51 -0.18 0.04
CA GLN A 27 10.37 0.01 -1.40
C GLN A 27 8.88 0.12 -1.74
N ASN A 28 8.50 1.13 -2.52
CA ASN A 28 7.11 1.39 -2.88
C ASN A 28 6.91 1.28 -4.39
N SER A 29 5.81 0.66 -4.82
CA SER A 29 5.52 0.47 -6.23
C SER A 29 4.81 1.66 -6.88
N PHE A 30 4.81 1.68 -8.21
CA PHE A 30 3.93 2.56 -8.98
C PHE A 30 2.46 2.12 -8.84
N PRO A 31 1.49 3.03 -9.01
CA PRO A 31 0.07 2.65 -9.01
C PRO A 31 -0.27 1.72 -10.19
N LYS A 32 -1.16 0.76 -9.95
CA LYS A 32 -2.01 0.15 -10.98
C LYS A 32 -3.46 0.32 -10.61
N GLY A 33 -4.37 0.36 -11.57
CA GLY A 33 -5.80 0.41 -11.24
C GLY A 33 -6.65 0.88 -12.40
N GLY A 34 -7.88 1.26 -12.07
CA GLY A 34 -8.89 1.63 -13.07
C GLY A 34 -10.26 1.91 -12.45
N PRO A 35 -11.33 1.83 -13.26
CA PRO A 35 -12.70 1.93 -12.78
C PRO A 35 -12.97 0.85 -11.73
N TYR A 36 -13.66 1.23 -10.64
CA TYR A 36 -14.02 0.27 -9.60
C TYR A 36 -15.36 -0.37 -9.94
N THR A 37 -15.38 -1.69 -10.01
CA THR A 37 -16.56 -2.49 -10.40
C THR A 37 -17.20 -3.23 -9.23
N GLY A 38 -16.76 -2.98 -8.00
CA GLY A 38 -17.33 -3.60 -6.80
C GLY A 38 -18.68 -3.01 -6.40
N PHE A 39 -19.11 -3.25 -5.17
CA PHE A 39 -20.41 -2.80 -4.69
C PHE A 39 -20.45 -1.28 -4.48
N THR A 40 -21.23 -0.57 -5.30
CA THR A 40 -21.21 0.90 -5.43
C THR A 40 -22.57 1.56 -5.15
N LYS A 41 -23.43 0.96 -4.31
CA LYS A 41 -24.82 1.44 -4.15
C LYS A 41 -24.99 2.79 -3.43
N LYS A 42 -23.96 3.29 -2.74
CA LYS A 42 -24.08 4.46 -1.84
C LYS A 42 -23.55 5.77 -2.43
N HIS A 43 -22.54 5.69 -3.30
CA HIS A 43 -21.84 6.86 -3.84
C HIS A 43 -21.67 6.74 -5.37
N TYR A 44 -20.97 7.68 -5.96
CA TYR A 44 -20.83 7.80 -7.42
C TYR A 44 -19.36 7.81 -7.84
N ASN A 45 -19.12 7.54 -9.13
CA ASN A 45 -17.83 7.73 -9.79
C ASN A 45 -16.65 7.05 -9.08
N TYR A 46 -16.84 5.76 -8.76
CA TYR A 46 -15.83 4.97 -8.08
C TYR A 46 -14.66 4.59 -9.00
N SER A 47 -13.45 4.72 -8.48
CA SER A 47 -12.21 4.29 -9.13
C SER A 47 -11.24 3.79 -8.07
N TYR A 48 -10.35 2.88 -8.40
CA TYR A 48 -9.37 2.37 -7.45
C TYR A 48 -7.96 2.41 -7.99
N LEU A 49 -7.01 2.44 -7.05
CA LEU A 49 -5.60 2.21 -7.28
C LEU A 49 -5.09 1.17 -6.28
N VAL A 50 -4.22 0.31 -6.76
CA VAL A 50 -3.48 -0.68 -6.00
C VAL A 50 -2.02 -0.28 -6.03
N PHE A 51 -1.44 -0.23 -4.84
CA PHE A 51 -0.03 -0.10 -4.58
C PHE A 51 0.43 -1.35 -3.85
N PHE A 52 1.73 -1.58 -3.81
CA PHE A 52 2.31 -2.51 -2.88
C PHE A 52 3.61 -1.95 -2.32
N THR A 53 3.89 -2.32 -1.09
CA THR A 53 5.10 -1.94 -0.37
C THR A 53 5.85 -3.20 0.01
N ARG A 54 7.17 -3.16 -0.17
CA ARG A 54 8.10 -4.17 0.32
C ARG A 54 8.90 -3.57 1.46
N VAL A 55 8.95 -4.29 2.59
CA VAL A 55 9.75 -3.92 3.76
C VAL A 55 10.77 -5.01 4.00
N ILE A 56 12.04 -4.65 4.05
CA ILE A 56 13.17 -5.56 4.21
C ILE A 56 13.86 -5.27 5.54
N ASN A 57 14.10 -6.31 6.32
CA ASN A 57 14.87 -6.22 7.56
C ASN A 57 16.34 -6.52 7.30
N GLU A 58 17.17 -5.48 7.20
CA GLU A 58 18.62 -5.64 7.09
C GLU A 58 19.33 -5.64 8.45
N THR A 59 18.61 -5.40 9.55
CA THR A 59 19.13 -5.39 10.92
C THR A 59 19.51 -6.79 11.40
N GLY A 60 20.14 -6.87 12.57
CA GLY A 60 20.51 -8.14 13.22
C GLY A 60 19.39 -8.78 14.06
N ASN A 61 18.28 -8.09 14.28
CA ASN A 61 17.18 -8.55 15.15
C ASN A 61 15.84 -8.54 14.41
N PRO A 62 14.89 -9.41 14.77
CA PRO A 62 13.53 -9.31 14.25
C PRO A 62 12.87 -8.00 14.71
N PHE A 63 11.94 -7.48 13.90
CA PHE A 63 11.04 -6.41 14.31
C PHE A 63 9.61 -6.72 13.90
N GLU A 64 8.67 -6.07 14.58
CA GLU A 64 7.25 -6.16 14.25
C GLU A 64 6.81 -4.93 13.45
N LEU A 65 6.32 -5.17 12.23
CA LEU A 65 5.68 -4.17 11.38
C LEU A 65 4.18 -4.15 11.66
N ASN A 66 3.64 -2.97 11.95
CA ASN A 66 2.22 -2.74 12.16
C ASN A 66 1.73 -1.62 11.25
N VAL A 67 0.75 -1.91 10.39
CA VAL A 67 0.10 -0.92 9.53
C VAL A 67 -1.41 -1.03 9.72
N ASN A 68 -2.10 0.10 9.87
CA ASN A 68 -3.54 0.17 10.06
C ASN A 68 -4.11 1.41 9.37
N PHE A 69 -5.21 1.23 8.64
CA PHE A 69 -6.00 2.32 8.08
C PHE A 69 -7.38 2.37 8.73
N SER A 70 -7.81 3.58 9.11
CA SER A 70 -9.14 3.81 9.67
C SER A 70 -10.23 3.41 8.67
N ALA A 71 -11.41 3.09 9.20
CA ALA A 71 -12.59 2.93 8.37
C ALA A 71 -13.06 4.25 7.74
N ASP A 72 -12.61 5.39 8.26
CA ASP A 72 -13.02 6.72 7.82
C ASP A 72 -12.48 7.05 6.43
N SER A 73 -13.28 7.80 5.68
CA SER A 73 -12.89 8.34 4.39
C SER A 73 -12.16 9.66 4.53
N ILE A 74 -11.13 9.87 3.73
CA ILE A 74 -10.31 11.08 3.71
C ILE A 74 -10.84 11.99 2.61
N ALA A 75 -11.20 13.22 2.96
CA ALA A 75 -11.60 14.23 1.98
C ALA A 75 -10.39 14.64 1.13
N ILE A 76 -10.57 14.67 -0.20
CA ILE A 76 -9.49 15.05 -1.10
C ILE A 76 -9.39 16.58 -1.17
N PRO A 77 -8.21 17.17 -0.90
CA PRO A 77 -8.01 18.60 -1.00
C PRO A 77 -8.44 19.15 -2.37
N ASN A 78 -9.11 20.30 -2.36
CA ASN A 78 -9.61 21.01 -3.55
C ASN A 78 -10.66 20.26 -4.40
N SER A 79 -11.08 19.05 -4.02
CA SER A 79 -12.08 18.25 -4.74
C SER A 79 -13.32 18.04 -3.87
N PRO A 80 -14.28 18.99 -3.83
CA PRO A 80 -15.44 18.90 -2.94
C PRO A 80 -16.24 17.63 -3.22
N ASN A 81 -16.83 17.06 -2.17
CA ASN A 81 -17.62 15.83 -2.21
C ASN A 81 -16.85 14.60 -2.73
N THR A 82 -15.52 14.67 -2.82
CA THR A 82 -14.68 13.58 -3.29
C THR A 82 -13.84 13.06 -2.14
N PHE A 83 -13.84 11.75 -1.98
CA PHE A 83 -13.20 11.09 -0.86
C PHE A 83 -12.36 9.92 -1.35
N VAL A 84 -11.36 9.56 -0.55
CA VAL A 84 -10.59 8.34 -0.72
C VAL A 84 -10.65 7.53 0.57
N LYS A 85 -10.75 6.22 0.42
CA LYS A 85 -10.57 5.27 1.52
C LYS A 85 -9.38 4.37 1.20
N LEU A 86 -8.53 4.18 2.20
CA LEU A 86 -7.39 3.28 2.13
C LEU A 86 -7.71 1.99 2.88
N PHE A 87 -7.25 0.86 2.36
CA PHE A 87 -7.32 -0.41 3.08
C PHE A 87 -6.24 -1.40 2.65
N LEU A 88 -6.06 -2.41 3.50
CA LEU A 88 -5.11 -3.50 3.38
C LEU A 88 -5.91 -4.78 3.11
N PRO A 89 -5.94 -5.29 1.86
CA PRO A 89 -6.61 -6.55 1.58
C PRO A 89 -5.89 -7.72 2.29
N PRO A 90 -6.61 -8.81 2.61
CA PRO A 90 -6.04 -9.96 3.29
C PRO A 90 -5.10 -10.79 2.41
N ASP A 91 -5.15 -10.63 1.09
CA ASP A 91 -4.23 -11.32 0.16
C ASP A 91 -2.78 -10.89 0.39
N THR A 92 -1.87 -11.84 0.21
CA THR A 92 -0.43 -11.61 0.33
C THR A 92 0.15 -11.21 -1.03
N MET A 93 0.85 -10.08 -1.07
CA MET A 93 1.58 -9.66 -2.28
C MET A 93 2.86 -10.50 -2.45
N THR A 94 3.21 -10.80 -3.70
CA THR A 94 4.45 -11.48 -4.07
C THR A 94 4.98 -10.90 -5.39
N LEU A 95 6.30 -10.95 -5.62
CA LEU A 95 6.91 -10.31 -6.79
C LEU A 95 6.48 -10.93 -8.13
N ASP A 96 6.07 -12.20 -8.16
CA ASP A 96 5.51 -12.83 -9.37
C ASP A 96 4.20 -12.18 -9.82
N LYS A 97 3.42 -11.60 -8.89
CA LYS A 97 2.19 -10.87 -9.19
C LYS A 97 2.46 -9.48 -9.80
N GLN A 98 3.71 -9.00 -9.82
CA GLN A 98 4.05 -7.65 -10.25
C GLN A 98 3.54 -7.33 -11.66
N ASN A 99 3.58 -8.28 -12.60
CA ASN A 99 3.17 -8.05 -13.98
C ASN A 99 1.66 -8.21 -14.22
N LEU A 100 0.93 -8.74 -13.24
CA LEU A 100 -0.51 -8.93 -13.35
C LEU A 100 -1.25 -7.59 -13.36
N PHE A 101 -2.45 -7.61 -13.95
CA PHE A 101 -3.38 -6.49 -13.85
C PHE A 101 -3.68 -6.20 -12.39
N SER A 102 -3.59 -4.93 -11.98
CA SER A 102 -3.74 -4.51 -10.57
C SER A 102 -2.94 -5.34 -9.57
N TYR A 103 -1.76 -5.83 -9.99
CA TYR A 103 -0.91 -6.72 -9.21
C TYR A 103 -1.60 -8.03 -8.76
N GLY A 104 -2.59 -8.51 -9.49
CA GLY A 104 -3.31 -9.75 -9.17
C GLY A 104 -4.38 -9.59 -8.08
N VAL A 105 -4.62 -8.37 -7.58
CA VAL A 105 -5.72 -8.11 -6.65
C VAL A 105 -7.04 -8.21 -7.40
N THR A 106 -7.87 -9.17 -7.01
CA THR A 106 -9.21 -9.41 -7.58
C THR A 106 -10.32 -9.01 -6.62
N GLU A 107 -10.10 -9.21 -5.32
CA GLU A 107 -11.06 -8.91 -4.26
C GLU A 107 -10.77 -7.53 -3.66
N LEU A 108 -11.60 -6.55 -4.02
CA LEU A 108 -11.53 -5.21 -3.46
C LEU A 108 -12.57 -5.10 -2.34
N GLU A 109 -12.07 -5.15 -1.11
CA GLU A 109 -12.84 -5.09 0.14
C GLU A 109 -13.78 -3.87 0.24
N SER A 110 -14.80 -4.01 1.10
CA SER A 110 -15.84 -3.01 1.31
C SER A 110 -15.35 -1.75 2.04
N PHE A 111 -16.02 -0.62 1.76
CA PHE A 111 -15.69 0.73 2.26
C PHE A 111 -16.02 0.97 3.74
N ASP A 112 -16.39 -0.02 4.53
CA ASP A 112 -16.97 0.19 5.86
C ASP A 112 -16.12 -0.35 7.01
N LYS A 113 -15.08 -1.13 6.73
CA LYS A 113 -14.24 -1.74 7.78
C LYS A 113 -12.87 -1.06 7.86
N SER A 114 -12.30 -1.00 9.07
CA SER A 114 -10.89 -0.71 9.25
C SER A 114 -10.08 -1.92 8.82
N THR A 115 -8.85 -1.71 8.37
CA THR A 115 -7.97 -2.82 7.96
C THR A 115 -6.60 -2.67 8.60
N ARG A 116 -6.02 -3.82 8.92
CA ARG A 116 -4.74 -3.90 9.62
C ARG A 116 -3.88 -5.00 9.02
N PHE A 117 -2.59 -4.71 8.91
CA PHE A 117 -1.54 -5.64 8.57
C PHE A 117 -0.53 -5.67 9.71
N GLN A 118 -0.16 -6.88 10.14
CA GLN A 118 0.82 -7.08 11.20
C GLN A 118 1.70 -8.26 10.85
N ARG A 119 3.02 -8.07 10.92
CA ARG A 119 3.99 -9.12 10.59
C ARG A 119 5.25 -8.94 11.44
N ILE A 120 5.83 -10.04 11.89
CA ILE A 120 7.22 -10.06 12.36
C ILE A 120 8.10 -10.32 11.12
N ILE A 121 9.16 -9.54 10.96
CA ILE A 121 10.14 -9.69 9.87
C ILE A 121 11.48 -10.06 10.51
N ASN A 122 11.99 -11.27 10.26
CA ASN A 122 13.27 -11.70 10.82
C ASN A 122 14.45 -11.06 10.07
N PRO A 123 15.68 -11.10 10.63
CA PRO A 123 16.87 -10.63 9.92
C PRO A 123 17.00 -11.24 8.53
N LYS A 124 17.25 -10.38 7.54
CA LYS A 124 17.41 -10.73 6.11
C LYS A 124 16.14 -11.26 5.42
N GLU A 125 14.98 -11.16 6.07
CA GLU A 125 13.69 -11.39 5.43
C GLU A 125 13.08 -10.09 4.91
N ASP A 126 12.15 -10.25 3.99
CA ASP A 126 11.27 -9.22 3.51
C ASP A 126 9.80 -9.62 3.66
N CYS A 127 8.93 -8.62 3.66
CA CYS A 127 7.50 -8.84 3.48
C CYS A 127 6.96 -7.87 2.44
N LEU A 128 5.99 -8.32 1.65
CA LEU A 128 5.25 -7.51 0.72
C LEU A 128 3.78 -7.49 1.09
N PHE A 129 3.15 -6.33 1.02
CA PHE A 129 1.72 -6.18 1.24
C PHE A 129 1.13 -5.12 0.30
N TYR A 130 -0.15 -5.26 0.00
CA TYR A 130 -0.88 -4.30 -0.80
C TYR A 130 -1.40 -3.13 0.02
N VAL A 131 -1.54 -1.99 -0.63
CA VAL A 131 -2.42 -0.92 -0.18
C VAL A 131 -3.37 -0.56 -1.32
N VAL A 132 -4.66 -0.58 -1.05
CA VAL A 132 -5.68 -0.20 -2.02
C VAL A 132 -6.29 1.13 -1.61
N ALA A 133 -6.34 2.05 -2.57
CA ALA A 133 -7.05 3.31 -2.45
C ALA A 133 -8.29 3.26 -3.33
N ILE A 134 -9.48 3.34 -2.74
CA ILE A 134 -10.70 3.54 -3.52
C ILE A 134 -11.22 4.97 -3.34
N PHE A 135 -11.46 5.61 -4.46
CA PHE A 135 -11.94 6.97 -4.58
C PHE A 135 -13.42 6.95 -4.96
N TYR A 136 -14.20 7.88 -4.42
CA TYR A 136 -15.61 8.02 -4.74
C TYR A 136 -16.12 9.44 -4.51
N GLN A 137 -17.33 9.72 -5.00
CA GLN A 137 -17.98 11.00 -4.85
C GLN A 137 -19.35 10.86 -4.17
N THR A 138 -19.65 11.72 -3.20
CA THR A 138 -20.94 11.69 -2.49
C THR A 138 -22.08 12.35 -3.26
N ARG A 139 -21.78 13.01 -4.39
CA ARG A 139 -22.78 13.58 -5.31
C ARG A 139 -22.50 13.15 -6.74
N ALA A 140 -23.56 12.89 -7.51
CA ALA A 140 -23.46 12.43 -8.90
C ALA A 140 -22.91 13.51 -9.85
N ASP A 141 -23.20 14.78 -9.56
CA ASP A 141 -22.78 15.95 -10.34
C ASP A 141 -21.38 16.45 -10.01
N ALA A 142 -20.69 15.80 -9.06
CA ALA A 142 -19.33 16.17 -8.70
C ALA A 142 -18.40 15.99 -9.89
N ARG A 143 -17.77 17.08 -10.35
CA ARG A 143 -16.81 17.02 -11.46
C ARG A 143 -15.66 16.09 -11.08
N ASN A 144 -15.31 15.17 -11.97
CA ASN A 144 -14.07 14.42 -11.88
C ASN A 144 -12.91 15.41 -12.07
N GLN A 145 -12.43 15.98 -10.97
CA GLN A 145 -11.20 16.74 -11.02
C GLN A 145 -10.05 15.82 -11.40
N HIS A 146 -9.03 16.36 -12.04
CA HIS A 146 -7.85 15.60 -12.39
C HIS A 146 -7.16 15.12 -11.11
N ARG A 147 -7.40 13.86 -10.75
CA ARG A 147 -6.82 13.22 -9.55
C ARG A 147 -5.36 12.82 -9.81
N GLY A 148 -4.61 13.61 -10.58
CA GLY A 148 -3.41 13.22 -11.32
C GLY A 148 -2.37 12.43 -10.54
N GLY A 149 -1.58 11.64 -11.26
CA GLY A 149 -0.25 11.19 -10.84
C GLY A 149 -0.15 10.44 -9.50
N ASN A 150 -1.24 9.92 -8.92
CA ASN A 150 -1.24 9.32 -7.58
C ASN A 150 -0.01 8.43 -7.36
N ARG A 151 0.93 8.91 -6.56
CA ARG A 151 2.08 8.13 -6.11
C ARG A 151 1.93 7.97 -4.63
N ALA A 152 2.14 6.75 -4.16
CA ALA A 152 2.02 6.46 -2.76
C ALA A 152 3.30 5.85 -2.22
N GLU A 153 3.58 6.18 -0.97
CA GLU A 153 4.75 5.67 -0.27
C GLU A 153 4.44 5.49 1.21
N LEU A 154 4.93 4.39 1.76
CA LEU A 154 5.10 4.21 3.20
C LEU A 154 6.41 4.87 3.61
N VAL A 155 6.33 5.77 4.59
CA VAL A 155 7.46 6.55 5.09
C VAL A 155 7.68 6.21 6.56
N LEU A 156 8.91 5.82 6.90
CA LEU A 156 9.34 5.60 8.27
C LEU A 156 10.00 6.86 8.83
N LYS A 157 9.52 7.34 9.99
CA LYS A 157 10.14 8.43 10.75
C LYS A 157 10.34 7.97 12.20
N GLY A 158 11.59 7.66 12.56
CA GLY A 158 11.87 7.00 13.83
C GLY A 158 11.26 5.60 13.85
N GLN A 159 10.27 5.37 14.71
CA GLN A 159 9.49 4.13 14.77
C GLN A 159 8.08 4.29 14.18
N GLU A 160 7.66 5.50 13.83
CA GLU A 160 6.31 5.77 13.33
C GLU A 160 6.25 5.63 11.80
N LEU A 161 5.14 5.07 11.33
CA LEU A 161 4.85 4.90 9.91
C LEU A 161 3.78 5.89 9.46
N PHE A 162 4.05 6.52 8.33
CA PHE A 162 3.11 7.41 7.66
C PHE A 162 2.88 6.94 6.23
N TYR A 163 1.64 7.01 5.79
CA TYR A 163 1.29 6.82 4.40
C TYR A 163 1.10 8.16 3.73
N ARG A 164 1.79 8.36 2.61
CA ARG A 164 1.65 9.51 1.74
C ARG A 164 1.09 9.04 0.41
N MET A 165 0.15 9.81 -0.15
CA MET A 165 -0.40 9.56 -1.48
C MET A 165 -0.63 10.91 -2.16
N SER A 166 0.39 11.44 -2.82
CA SER A 166 0.33 12.78 -3.40
C SER A 166 -0.46 12.81 -4.71
N PRO A 167 -1.23 13.88 -4.97
CA PRO A 167 -1.46 15.07 -4.13
C PRO A 167 -2.59 14.97 -3.08
N GLN A 168 -3.18 13.79 -2.83
CA GLN A 168 -4.41 13.65 -2.05
C GLN A 168 -4.18 13.56 -0.54
N ILE A 169 -3.07 12.96 -0.11
CA ILE A 169 -2.71 12.70 1.27
C ILE A 169 -1.24 13.07 1.44
N ASP A 170 -0.97 14.10 2.24
CA ASP A 170 0.41 14.54 2.52
C ASP A 170 1.10 13.60 3.50
N PHE A 171 0.51 13.42 4.70
CA PHE A 171 0.98 12.48 5.72
C PHE A 171 -0.21 11.96 6.53
N LEU A 172 -0.48 10.66 6.43
CA LEU A 172 -1.45 9.95 7.26
C LEU A 172 -0.70 9.01 8.21
N SER A 173 -0.78 9.23 9.52
CA SER A 173 -0.25 8.25 10.49
C SER A 173 -0.96 6.92 10.30
N CYS A 174 -0.20 5.85 10.11
CA CYS A 174 -0.75 4.55 9.72
C CYS A 174 -0.12 3.38 10.45
N GLY A 175 0.72 3.59 11.47
CA GLY A 175 1.27 2.50 12.28
C GLY A 175 2.68 2.76 12.76
N TYR A 176 3.42 1.68 13.00
CA TYR A 176 4.77 1.74 13.57
C TYR A 176 5.58 0.47 13.31
N ILE A 177 6.88 0.55 13.55
CA ILE A 177 7.81 -0.57 13.66
C ILE A 177 8.27 -0.69 15.11
N ASN A 178 8.13 -1.88 15.69
CA ASN A 178 8.61 -2.18 17.04
C ASN A 178 9.83 -3.10 17.00
N PHE A 179 10.98 -2.57 17.40
CA PHE A 179 12.27 -3.29 17.46
C PHE A 179 12.47 -4.10 18.75
N ASN A 180 11.58 -3.99 19.74
CA ASN A 180 11.79 -4.54 21.08
C ASN A 180 11.31 -6.00 21.27
N LYS A 181 10.99 -6.73 20.19
CA LYS A 181 10.69 -8.18 20.26
C LYS A 181 11.93 -8.99 19.91
N GLY A 182 12.96 -8.91 20.77
CA GLY A 182 14.22 -9.63 20.63
C GLY A 182 14.83 -9.99 21.98
N HIS A 183 14.02 -10.50 22.90
CA HIS A 183 14.45 -11.10 24.17
C HIS A 183 13.76 -12.45 24.37
#